data_AF-A0A924S9L8-F1
#
_entry.id   AF-A0A924S9L8-F1
#
_cell.length_a   1.000
_cell.length_b   1.000
_cell.length_c   1.000
_cell.angle_alpha   90.00
_cell.angle_beta   90.00
_cell.angle_gamma   90.00
#
_symmetry.space_group_name_H-M   'P 1'
#
loop_
_entity.id
_entity.type
_entity.pdbx_description
1 polymer ?
#
loop_
_entity_poly.entity_id
_entity_poly.type
_entity_poly.pdbx_seq_one_letter_code
_entity_poly.pdbx_strand_id
1 'polypeptide(L)'
;MRSDPAPSAHEDTASADTSKKATSTTETALDKSIKALETLILSRLDDDKAQDIVHIDLTDKSSVADSLIVASGRSHRHVGALADHILR
;
A
#
# COMPACT_ATOMS: atom_id res chain seq x y z
N MET A 1 -10.86 -31.39 55.78
CA MET A 1 -9.42 -31.66 55.55
C MET A 1 -9.18 -31.63 54.06
N ARG A 2 -8.32 -30.68 53.64
CA ARG A 2 -7.60 -30.59 52.36
C ARG A 2 -8.43 -30.24 51.13
N SER A 3 -8.64 -28.93 51.00
CA SER A 3 -8.63 -28.21 49.73
C SER A 3 -7.37 -28.59 48.93
N ASP A 4 -7.55 -29.04 47.70
CA ASP A 4 -6.50 -29.06 46.68
C ASP A 4 -6.98 -28.21 45.49
N PRO A 5 -6.54 -26.95 45.39
CA PRO A 5 -6.65 -26.15 44.18
C PRO A 5 -5.49 -26.49 43.24
N ALA A 6 -5.77 -26.92 42.01
CA ALA A 6 -4.78 -26.92 40.94
C ALA A 6 -4.94 -25.62 40.13
N PRO A 7 -4.02 -24.65 40.25
CA PRO A 7 -4.02 -23.46 39.40
C PRO A 7 -3.48 -23.86 38.02
N SER A 8 -4.34 -23.82 37.00
CA SER A 8 -3.88 -23.79 35.61
C SER A 8 -3.23 -22.43 35.34
N ALA A 9 -1.95 -22.35 35.68
CA ALA A 9 -1.07 -21.28 35.26
C ALA A 9 -0.91 -21.35 33.73
N HIS A 10 -1.65 -20.50 33.05
CA HIS A 10 -1.31 -20.05 31.70
C HIS A 10 -1.16 -18.53 31.76
N GLU A 11 -0.10 -18.10 32.44
CA GLU A 11 0.55 -16.82 32.12
C GLU A 11 1.43 -17.08 30.90
N ASP A 12 0.85 -16.96 29.70
CA ASP A 12 1.66 -16.70 28.52
C ASP A 12 1.98 -15.21 28.52
N THR A 13 3.07 -14.90 29.24
CA THR A 13 3.91 -13.76 28.97
C THR A 13 4.52 -13.88 27.57
N ALA A 14 4.71 -12.73 26.93
CA ALA A 14 5.55 -12.45 25.77
C ALA A 14 4.86 -12.45 24.40
N SER A 15 4.41 -11.26 24.02
CA SER A 15 4.97 -10.64 22.81
C SER A 15 5.29 -9.19 23.11
N ALA A 16 6.54 -8.99 23.51
CA ALA A 16 7.23 -7.75 23.28
C ALA A 16 7.37 -7.60 21.76
N ASP A 17 6.73 -6.59 21.18
CA ASP A 17 7.32 -5.93 20.02
C ASP A 17 7.55 -4.47 20.40
N THR A 18 8.72 -4.27 21.00
CA THR A 18 9.38 -2.97 20.96
C THR A 18 10.32 -3.04 19.78
N SER A 19 9.90 -2.59 18.61
CA SER A 19 10.86 -2.23 17.58
C SER A 19 10.43 -1.00 16.80
N LYS A 20 10.84 0.14 17.36
CA LYS A 20 11.53 1.22 16.64
C LYS A 20 11.06 1.48 15.20
N LYS A 21 10.23 2.52 15.01
CA LYS A 21 10.41 3.41 13.85
C LYS A 21 11.06 4.72 14.28
N ALA A 22 12.27 4.58 14.79
CA ALA A 22 13.25 5.67 14.86
C ALA A 22 14.24 5.46 13.71
N THR A 23 13.76 5.55 12.47
CA THR A 23 14.60 5.66 11.27
C THR A 23 13.72 6.21 10.17
N SER A 24 13.92 7.47 9.77
CA SER A 24 14.10 7.83 8.36
C SER A 24 14.08 9.33 8.06
N THR A 25 15.06 10.06 8.59
CA THR A 25 15.36 11.43 8.15
C THR A 25 15.97 11.48 6.73
N THR A 26 16.10 10.33 6.04
CA THR A 26 16.66 10.22 4.68
C THR A 26 15.64 9.71 3.63
N GLU A 27 14.48 9.15 4.02
CA GLU A 27 13.49 8.56 3.09
C GLU A 27 12.58 9.59 2.41
N THR A 28 12.49 10.81 2.96
CA THR A 28 11.46 11.80 2.56
C THR A 28 11.53 12.21 1.08
N ALA A 29 12.71 12.18 0.46
CA ALA A 29 12.85 12.57 -0.94
C ALA A 29 12.32 11.49 -1.90
N LEU A 30 12.55 10.21 -1.61
CA LEU A 30 12.12 9.10 -2.47
C LEU A 30 10.60 8.90 -2.34
N ASP A 31 10.08 8.92 -1.12
CA ASP A 31 8.64 8.84 -0.84
C ASP A 31 7.87 9.98 -1.50
N LYS A 32 8.44 11.20 -1.47
CA LYS A 32 7.84 12.36 -2.13
C LYS A 32 7.83 12.20 -3.65
N SER A 33 8.84 11.55 -4.21
CA SER A 33 8.94 11.28 -5.65
C SER A 33 7.92 10.21 -6.09
N ILE A 34 7.76 9.14 -5.32
CA ILE A 34 6.74 8.10 -5.57
C ILE A 34 5.34 8.72 -5.52
N LYS A 35 5.03 9.48 -4.47
CA LYS A 35 3.74 10.18 -4.35
C LYS A 35 3.49 11.20 -5.46
N ALA A 36 4.54 11.86 -5.94
CA ALA A 36 4.43 12.77 -7.09
C ALA A 36 4.09 12.00 -8.38
N LEU A 37 4.69 10.83 -8.60
CA LEU A 37 4.35 9.95 -9.72
C LEU A 37 2.92 9.42 -9.63
N GLU A 38 2.49 8.95 -8.46
CA GLU A 38 1.10 8.52 -8.24
C GLU A 38 0.12 9.63 -8.58
N THR A 39 0.35 10.83 -8.06
CA THR A 39 -0.51 12.00 -8.32
C THR A 39 -0.56 12.34 -9.81
N LEU A 40 0.59 12.26 -10.49
CA LEU A 40 0.67 12.51 -11.93
C LEU A 40 -0.14 11.46 -12.71
N ILE A 41 0.04 10.17 -12.40
CA ILE A 41 -0.68 9.08 -13.08
C ILE A 41 -2.19 9.20 -12.83
N LEU A 42 -2.61 9.47 -11.59
CA LEU A 42 -4.03 9.66 -11.24
C LEU A 42 -4.63 10.87 -11.98
N SER A 43 -3.89 11.98 -12.08
CA SER A 43 -4.32 13.15 -12.84
C SER A 43 -4.50 12.83 -14.31
N ARG A 44 -3.55 12.10 -14.93
CA ARG A 44 -3.65 11.68 -16.34
C ARG A 44 -4.85 10.79 -16.58
N LEU A 45 -5.08 9.81 -15.70
CA LEU A 45 -6.24 8.92 -15.78
C LEU A 45 -7.56 9.70 -15.66
N ASP A 46 -7.63 10.73 -14.81
CA ASP A 46 -8.81 11.59 -14.70
C ASP A 46 -9.00 12.51 -15.91
N ASP A 47 -7.92 13.10 -16.44
CA ASP A 47 -7.93 13.92 -17.66
C ASP A 47 -8.50 13.11 -18.85
N ASP A 48 -8.07 11.86 -18.99
CA ASP A 48 -8.52 10.93 -20.03
C ASP A 48 -9.84 10.23 -19.71
N LYS A 49 -10.50 10.59 -18.59
CA LYS A 49 -11.83 10.07 -18.19
C LYS A 49 -11.86 8.56 -18.02
N ALA A 50 -10.83 8.00 -17.38
CA ALA A 50 -10.83 6.63 -16.91
C ALA A 50 -11.95 6.37 -15.89
N GLN A 51 -12.39 5.12 -15.79
CA GLN A 51 -13.42 4.68 -14.86
C GLN A 51 -12.82 3.80 -13.76
N ASP A 52 -13.50 3.70 -12.62
CA ASP A 52 -13.13 2.78 -11.53
C ASP A 52 -11.64 2.86 -11.14
N ILE A 53 -11.12 4.09 -11.00
CA ILE A 53 -9.72 4.29 -10.62
C ILE A 53 -9.56 3.90 -9.15
N VAL A 54 -8.79 2.84 -8.89
CA VAL A 54 -8.47 2.34 -7.55
C VAL A 54 -6.97 2.41 -7.34
N HIS A 55 -6.56 3.06 -6.25
CA HIS A 55 -5.17 3.11 -5.83
C HIS A 55 -4.96 2.17 -4.63
N ILE A 56 -3.94 1.32 -4.73
CA ILE A 56 -3.59 0.32 -3.74
C ILE A 56 -2.12 0.51 -3.36
N ASP A 57 -1.90 0.88 -2.11
CA ASP A 57 -0.57 0.91 -1.51
C ASP A 57 -0.14 -0.52 -1.14
N LEU A 58 0.97 -0.95 -1.76
CA LEU A 58 1.60 -2.25 -1.61
C LEU A 58 2.85 -2.20 -0.74
N THR A 59 3.22 -1.04 -0.22
CA THR A 59 4.29 -0.89 0.77
C THR A 59 4.08 -1.91 1.88
N ASP A 60 5.13 -2.69 2.19
CA ASP A 60 5.15 -3.77 3.19
C ASP A 60 4.27 -5.02 2.88
N LYS A 61 3.54 -5.06 1.76
CA LYS A 61 2.72 -6.21 1.36
C LYS A 61 3.32 -7.03 0.22
N SER A 62 4.08 -6.40 -0.67
CA SER A 62 4.70 -7.05 -1.82
C SER A 62 6.04 -6.39 -2.13
N SER A 63 7.03 -7.18 -2.51
CA SER A 63 8.32 -6.68 -2.99
C SER A 63 8.34 -6.40 -4.49
N VAL A 64 7.20 -6.60 -5.19
CA VAL A 64 7.11 -6.43 -6.66
C VAL A 64 6.97 -4.96 -7.05
N ALA A 65 6.19 -4.19 -6.29
CA ALA A 65 5.93 -2.78 -6.54
C ALA A 65 5.49 -2.09 -5.24
N ASP A 66 5.73 -0.78 -5.15
CA ASP A 66 5.33 0.05 -4.01
C ASP A 66 3.83 0.41 -4.06
N SER A 67 3.32 0.73 -5.25
CA SER A 67 1.93 1.14 -5.47
C SER A 67 1.34 0.52 -6.74
N LEU A 68 0.06 0.16 -6.68
CA LEU A 68 -0.70 -0.38 -7.81
C LEU A 68 -1.92 0.51 -8.06
N ILE A 69 -2.03 1.01 -9.29
CA ILE A 69 -3.18 1.80 -9.74
C ILE A 69 -3.91 0.98 -10.79
N VAL A 70 -5.19 0.69 -10.53
CA VAL A 70 -6.08 -0.04 -11.44
C VAL A 70 -7.12 0.94 -11.97
N ALA A 71 -7.32 0.96 -13.28
CA ALA A 71 -8.35 1.78 -13.91
C ALA A 71 -9.01 1.03 -15.06
N SER A 72 -10.29 1.30 -15.28
CA SER A 72 -11.11 0.73 -16.32
C SER A 72 -11.29 1.71 -17.49
N GLY A 73 -11.22 1.21 -18.72
CA GLY A 73 -11.54 1.99 -19.91
C GLY A 73 -12.88 1.55 -20.53
N ARG A 74 -13.66 2.53 -20.99
CA ARG A 74 -14.95 2.33 -21.69
C ARG A 74 -14.91 1.44 -22.95
N SER A 75 -13.74 1.24 -23.56
CA SER A 75 -13.55 0.35 -24.73
C SER A 75 -12.09 -0.05 -24.87
N HIS A 76 -11.79 -1.07 -25.67
CA HIS A 76 -10.43 -1.53 -25.90
C HIS A 76 -9.50 -0.43 -26.46
N ARG A 77 -9.99 0.36 -27.43
CA ARG A 77 -9.27 1.53 -27.96
C ARG A 77 -9.01 2.58 -26.87
N HIS A 78 -9.98 2.78 -25.99
CA HIS A 78 -9.84 3.74 -24.90
C HIS A 78 -8.74 3.29 -23.92
N VAL A 79 -8.75 2.02 -23.51
CA VAL A 79 -7.68 1.44 -22.67
C VAL A 79 -6.30 1.61 -23.32
N GLY A 80 -6.18 1.35 -24.63
CA GLY A 80 -4.93 1.56 -25.36
C GLY A 80 -4.48 3.03 -25.33
N ALA A 81 -5.39 3.96 -25.59
CA ALA A 81 -5.08 5.40 -25.53
C ALA A 81 -4.63 5.85 -24.13
N LEU A 82 -5.31 5.39 -23.07
CA LEU A 82 -4.90 5.66 -21.68
C LEU A 82 -3.47 5.19 -21.42
N ALA A 83 -3.13 3.96 -21.82
CA ALA A 83 -1.80 3.40 -21.62
C ALA A 83 -0.73 4.21 -22.39
N ASP A 84 -1.01 4.57 -23.64
CA ASP A 84 -0.12 5.39 -24.46
C ASP A 84 0.08 6.80 -23.88
N HIS A 85 -0.97 7.40 -23.33
CA HIS A 85 -0.91 8.72 -22.70
C HIS A 85 -0.11 8.72 -21.40
N ILE A 86 -0.15 7.63 -20.63
CA ILE A 86 0.62 7.50 -19.38
C ILE A 86 2.10 7.20 -19.66
N LEU A 87 2.42 6.50 -20.75
CA LEU A 87 3.79 6.19 -21.15
C LEU A 87 4.58 7.40 -21.67
N ARG A 88 3.91 8.51 -22.02
CA ARG A 88 4.49 9.71 -22.63
C ARG A 88 4.67 10.85 -21.64
#